data_AF-A0A4Y9ERH5-F1
#
_entry.id   AF-A0A4Y9ERH5-F1
#
_cell.length_a   1.000
_cell.length_b   1.000
_cell.length_c   1.000
_cell.angle_alpha   90.00
_cell.angle_beta   90.00
_cell.angle_gamma   90.00
#
_symmetry.space_group_name_H-M   'P 1'
#
loop_
_entity.id
_entity.type
_entity.pdbx_description
1 polymer ?
#
loop_
_entity_poly.entity_id
_entity_poly.type
_entity_poly.pdbx_seq_one_letter_code
_entity_poly.pdbx_strand_id
1 'polypeptide(L)'
;MAALALDAVGLGAPAYWLLGHAYGWLIAWALEVAAWPGAALRMPSMSAAAYMLLVGGGLWLCLWQSRMRLWALVPVALGSMLAMTAQPPDLLVSADGREVGIRIDDNGLARLRSRQASYAATNWQTASAADSSIKLSHYRGARCGRFGCIVRVGTGAGAALVLLTTGDELPSRQVLGAACHEVDIVVTKLALPPWCQPRRMRIDRRTLVQTQAIAIWLTAARTETVAAQLGDHPWLPVRR
;
A
#
# COMPACT_ATOMS: atom_id res chain seq x y z
N MET A 1 -18.46 -20.68 27.38
CA MET A 1 -18.69 -21.87 28.21
C MET A 1 -20.14 -21.97 28.70
N ALA A 2 -20.75 -20.92 29.27
CA ALA A 2 -22.15 -20.97 29.71
C ALA A 2 -23.18 -21.26 28.60
N ALA A 3 -23.04 -20.67 27.40
CA ALA A 3 -23.96 -20.91 26.28
C ALA A 3 -23.96 -22.38 25.78
N LEU A 4 -22.79 -23.04 25.78
CA LEU A 4 -22.65 -24.46 25.42
C LEU A 4 -23.30 -25.39 26.45
N ALA A 5 -23.27 -25.03 27.74
CA ALA A 5 -23.97 -25.77 28.79
C ALA A 5 -25.50 -25.58 28.71
N LEU A 6 -25.96 -24.39 28.30
CA LEU A 6 -27.38 -24.08 28.09
C LEU A 6 -27.96 -24.77 26.82
N ASP A 7 -27.14 -24.99 25.79
CA ASP A 7 -27.52 -25.79 24.61
C ASP A 7 -27.82 -27.25 24.98
N ALA A 8 -27.08 -27.84 25.93
CA ALA A 8 -27.34 -29.20 26.38
C ALA A 8 -28.71 -29.37 27.05
N VAL A 9 -29.30 -28.28 27.55
CA VAL A 9 -30.63 -28.24 28.20
C VAL A 9 -31.69 -27.59 27.29
N GLY A 10 -31.36 -27.29 26.02
CA GLY A 10 -32.28 -26.68 25.06
C GLY A 10 -32.61 -25.20 25.31
N LEU A 11 -31.90 -24.54 26.23
CA LEU A 11 -32.07 -23.15 26.63
C LEU A 11 -30.97 -22.23 26.04
N GLY A 12 -30.26 -22.68 25.01
CA GLY A 12 -29.19 -21.90 24.37
C GLY A 12 -29.67 -20.68 23.57
N ALA A 13 -30.87 -20.75 22.99
CA ALA A 13 -31.45 -19.68 22.16
C ALA A 13 -31.43 -18.28 22.80
N PRO A 14 -31.88 -18.06 24.05
CA PRO A 14 -31.80 -16.75 24.71
C PRO A 14 -30.37 -16.29 24.97
N ALA A 15 -29.43 -17.21 25.23
CA ALA A 15 -28.03 -16.87 25.44
C ALA A 15 -27.37 -16.37 24.13
N TYR A 16 -27.65 -17.02 23.00
CA TYR A 16 -27.18 -16.55 21.69
C TYR A 16 -27.84 -15.25 21.23
N TRP A 17 -29.12 -15.05 21.55
CA TRP A 17 -29.82 -13.80 21.29
C TRP A 17 -29.14 -12.62 22.01
N LEU A 18 -28.78 -12.81 23.28
CA LEU A 18 -28.11 -11.79 24.10
C LEU A 18 -26.67 -11.53 23.63
N LEU A 19 -25.94 -12.58 23.24
CA LEU A 19 -24.61 -12.46 22.62
C LEU A 19 -24.67 -11.71 21.29
N GLY A 20 -25.69 -11.96 20.47
CA GLY A 20 -25.92 -11.25 19.20
C GLY A 20 -26.14 -9.75 19.41
N HIS A 21 -26.92 -9.39 20.44
CA HIS A 21 -27.07 -8.00 20.85
C HIS A 21 -25.74 -7.39 21.31
N ALA A 22 -25.00 -8.07 22.19
CA ALA A 22 -23.70 -7.58 22.66
C ALA A 22 -22.71 -7.34 21.50
N TYR A 23 -22.68 -8.24 20.52
CA TYR A 23 -21.85 -8.10 19.33
C TYR A 23 -22.32 -6.93 18.45
N GLY A 24 -23.63 -6.77 18.28
CA GLY A 24 -24.23 -5.63 17.58
C GLY A 24 -23.84 -4.29 18.20
N TRP A 25 -23.91 -4.18 19.53
CA TRP A 25 -23.47 -3.00 20.28
C TRP A 25 -21.97 -2.74 20.14
N LEU A 26 -21.14 -3.78 20.21
CA LEU A 26 -19.69 -3.66 20.07
C LEU A 26 -19.32 -3.17 18.65
N ILE A 27 -19.96 -3.71 17.61
CA ILE A 27 -19.77 -3.22 16.24
C ILE A 27 -20.27 -1.78 16.09
N ALA A 28 -21.45 -1.47 16.63
CA ALA A 28 -22.01 -0.11 16.55
C ALA A 28 -21.05 0.92 17.17
N TRP A 29 -20.47 0.61 18.33
CA TRP A 29 -19.49 1.48 18.99
C TRP A 29 -18.20 1.59 18.18
N ALA A 30 -17.71 0.48 17.63
CA ALA A 30 -16.52 0.50 16.77
C ALA A 30 -16.73 1.36 15.53
N LEU A 31 -17.91 1.30 14.91
CA LEU A 31 -18.28 2.10 13.75
C LEU A 31 -18.45 3.58 14.11
N GLU A 32 -19.02 3.90 15.27
CA GLU A 32 -19.17 5.27 15.75
C GLU A 32 -17.81 5.93 16.00
N VAL A 33 -16.90 5.23 16.69
CA VAL A 33 -15.53 5.71 16.91
C VAL A 33 -14.78 5.84 15.58
N ALA A 34 -14.96 4.90 14.65
CA ALA A 34 -14.35 4.97 13.33
C ALA A 34 -14.89 6.14 12.48
N ALA A 35 -16.12 6.61 12.73
CA ALA A 35 -16.72 7.74 12.04
C ALA A 35 -16.24 9.10 12.55
N TRP A 36 -15.50 9.16 13.67
CA TRP A 36 -14.98 10.43 14.18
C TRP A 36 -13.95 11.05 13.22
N PRO A 37 -13.97 12.38 13.05
CA PRO A 37 -12.97 13.06 12.22
C PRO A 37 -11.57 12.83 12.80
N GLY A 38 -10.70 12.16 12.04
CA GLY A 38 -9.35 11.80 12.48
C GLY A 38 -9.23 10.45 13.20
N ALA A 39 -10.28 9.62 13.25
CA ALA A 39 -10.21 8.28 13.84
C ALA A 39 -9.18 7.36 13.13
N ALA A 40 -8.95 7.61 11.85
CA ALA A 40 -7.89 6.98 11.08
C ALA A 40 -6.92 8.05 10.57
N LEU A 41 -5.81 8.26 11.28
CA LEU A 41 -4.66 8.93 10.69
C LEU A 41 -4.00 7.95 9.71
N ARG A 42 -4.20 8.20 8.42
CA ARG A 42 -3.47 7.49 7.36
C ARG A 42 -2.05 8.02 7.33
N MET A 43 -1.16 7.35 8.07
CA MET A 43 0.25 7.71 8.09
C MET A 43 0.98 6.98 6.96
N PRO A 44 1.89 7.68 6.23
CA PRO A 44 2.76 7.01 5.29
C PRO A 44 3.58 5.95 6.03
N SER A 45 3.98 4.90 5.32
CA SER A 45 4.84 3.84 5.86
C SER A 45 6.04 4.44 6.61
N MET A 46 6.01 4.41 7.95
CA MET A 46 7.05 4.99 8.78
C MET A 46 8.37 4.25 8.54
N SER A 47 9.49 4.99 8.56
CA SER A 47 10.79 4.34 8.54
C SER A 47 10.96 3.42 9.76
N ALA A 48 11.62 2.28 9.58
CA ALA A 48 11.90 1.36 10.68
C ALA A 48 12.64 2.05 11.85
N ALA A 49 13.48 3.04 11.55
CA ALA A 49 14.17 3.85 12.55
C ALA A 49 13.19 4.70 13.40
N ALA A 50 12.20 5.35 12.76
CA ALA A 50 11.19 6.11 13.50
C ALA A 50 10.36 5.20 14.41
N TYR A 51 9.98 4.02 13.91
CA TYR A 51 9.26 3.02 14.70
C TYR A 51 10.07 2.55 15.91
N MET A 52 11.34 2.19 15.73
CA MET A 52 12.21 1.73 16.82
C MET A 52 12.45 2.83 17.87
N LEU A 53 12.58 4.09 17.45
CA LEU A 53 12.72 5.23 18.37
C LEU A 53 11.44 5.46 19.19
N LEU A 54 10.27 5.40 18.56
CA LEU A 54 8.98 5.58 19.24
C LEU A 54 8.69 4.42 20.20
N VAL A 55 8.87 3.17 19.75
CA VAL A 55 8.65 1.98 20.58
C VAL A 55 9.66 1.93 21.71
N GLY A 56 10.95 2.17 21.43
CA GLY A 56 12.00 2.21 22.45
C GLY A 56 11.76 3.32 23.46
N GLY A 57 11.35 4.51 23.01
CA GLY A 57 10.97 5.63 23.88
C GLY A 57 9.74 5.32 24.73
N GLY A 58 8.70 4.72 24.15
CA GLY A 58 7.51 4.29 24.87
C GLY A 58 7.80 3.20 25.92
N LEU A 59 8.61 2.21 25.57
CA LEU A 59 9.09 1.18 26.49
C LEU A 59 9.88 1.80 27.65
N TRP A 60 10.78 2.74 27.36
CA TRP A 60 11.53 3.46 28.41
C TRP A 60 10.60 4.25 29.34
N LEU A 61 9.57 4.90 28.80
CA LEU A 61 8.56 5.61 29.59
C LEU A 61 7.79 4.66 30.53
N CYS A 62 7.47 3.46 30.07
CA CYS A 62 6.73 2.45 30.83
C CYS A 62 7.61 1.74 31.87
N LEU A 63 8.88 1.50 31.58
CA LEU A 63 9.81 0.76 32.44
C LEU A 63 10.37 1.61 33.60
N TRP A 64 10.60 2.91 33.38
CA TRP A 64 11.18 3.79 34.42
C TRP A 64 10.13 4.66 35.11
N GLN A 65 10.01 4.50 36.44
CA GLN A 65 9.10 5.28 37.28
C GLN A 65 9.75 6.58 37.84
N SER A 66 11.06 6.76 37.71
CA SER A 66 11.81 7.91 38.26
C SER A 66 11.94 9.07 37.26
N ARG A 67 12.55 10.20 37.66
CA ARG A 67 12.81 11.35 36.76
C ARG A 67 13.67 11.01 35.53
N MET A 68 14.33 9.85 35.51
CA MET A 68 14.97 9.34 34.30
C MET A 68 13.99 9.06 33.15
N ARG A 69 12.68 9.02 33.43
CA ARG A 69 11.61 8.97 32.41
C ARG A 69 11.67 10.12 31.42
N LEU A 70 12.13 11.32 31.84
CA LEU A 70 12.21 12.51 30.98
C LEU A 70 13.20 12.32 29.82
N TRP A 71 14.19 11.44 29.94
CA TRP A 71 15.13 11.16 28.87
C TRP A 71 14.48 10.47 27.66
N ALA A 72 13.34 9.80 27.83
CA ALA A 72 12.59 9.24 26.70
C ALA A 72 11.92 10.30 25.83
N LEU A 73 11.78 11.54 26.30
CA LEU A 73 11.26 12.62 25.44
C LEU A 73 12.19 12.88 24.25
N VAL A 74 13.49 12.65 24.40
CA VAL A 74 14.47 12.83 23.32
C VAL A 74 14.24 11.83 22.16
N PRO A 75 14.25 10.50 22.36
CA PRO A 75 13.98 9.55 21.28
C PRO A 75 12.55 9.66 20.75
N VAL A 76 11.55 9.98 21.58
CA VAL A 76 10.18 10.20 21.12
C VAL A 76 10.08 11.44 20.23
N ALA A 77 10.72 12.55 20.61
CA ALA A 77 10.75 13.76 19.79
C ALA A 77 11.50 13.52 18.47
N LEU A 78 12.64 12.82 18.52
CA LEU A 78 13.42 12.49 17.33
C LEU A 78 12.65 11.55 16.39
N GLY A 79 12.00 10.51 16.94
CA GLY A 79 11.15 9.60 16.18
C GLY A 79 9.97 10.31 15.55
N SER A 80 9.33 11.23 16.28
CA SER A 80 8.25 12.09 15.77
C SER A 80 8.72 13.00 14.63
N MET A 81 9.86 13.68 14.78
CA MET A 81 10.45 14.50 13.71
C MET A 81 10.77 13.67 12.47
N LEU A 82 11.36 12.48 12.65
CA LEU A 82 11.69 11.59 11.54
C LEU A 82 10.42 11.09 10.82
N ALA A 83 9.35 10.81 11.57
CA ALA A 83 8.06 10.45 11.01
C ALA A 83 7.44 11.57 10.17
N MET A 84 7.57 12.83 10.58
CA MET A 84 7.08 13.98 9.82
C MET A 84 7.83 14.17 8.50
N THR A 85 9.08 13.71 8.40
CA THR A 85 9.86 13.74 7.15
C THR A 85 9.61 12.55 6.23
N ALA A 86 8.81 11.56 6.65
CA ALA A 86 8.56 10.37 5.86
C ALA A 86 7.75 10.72 4.60
N GLN A 87 8.36 10.55 3.43
CA GLN A 87 7.70 10.78 2.16
C GLN A 87 6.90 9.54 1.75
N PRO A 88 5.63 9.68 1.35
CA PRO A 88 4.85 8.57 0.81
C PRO A 88 5.47 8.09 -0.52
N PRO A 89 5.30 6.80 -0.88
CA PRO A 89 5.76 6.27 -2.16
C PRO A 89 5.02 6.94 -3.33
N ASP A 90 5.73 7.12 -4.45
CA ASP A 90 5.18 7.73 -5.67
C ASP A 90 4.41 6.72 -6.53
N LEU A 91 4.86 5.46 -6.51
CA LEU A 91 4.29 4.35 -7.28
C LEU A 91 4.16 3.10 -6.40
N LEU A 92 2.99 2.48 -6.42
CA LEU A 92 2.69 1.22 -5.75
C LEU A 92 2.19 0.21 -6.78
N VAL A 93 2.84 -0.95 -6.85
CA VAL A 93 2.49 -2.03 -7.79
C VAL A 93 2.12 -3.27 -6.99
N SER A 94 0.96 -3.86 -7.27
CA SER A 94 0.55 -5.14 -6.68
C SER A 94 1.42 -6.30 -7.18
N ALA A 95 1.50 -7.37 -6.39
CA ALA A 95 2.19 -8.61 -6.75
C ALA A 95 1.65 -9.26 -8.04
N ASP A 96 0.38 -9.02 -8.38
CA ASP A 96 -0.22 -9.51 -9.62
C ASP A 96 -0.06 -8.54 -10.81
N GLY A 97 0.46 -7.33 -10.57
CA GLY A 97 0.63 -6.28 -11.58
C GLY A 97 -0.69 -5.75 -12.17
N ARG A 98 -1.85 -6.12 -11.60
CA ARG A 98 -3.18 -5.73 -12.09
C ARG A 98 -3.68 -4.44 -11.46
N GLU A 99 -3.23 -4.18 -10.24
CA GLU A 99 -3.46 -2.93 -9.55
C GLU A 99 -2.15 -2.14 -9.47
N VAL A 100 -2.25 -0.86 -9.81
CA VAL A 100 -1.16 0.10 -9.67
C VAL A 100 -1.76 1.38 -9.10
N GLY A 101 -1.18 1.84 -8.00
CA GLY A 101 -1.46 3.12 -7.36
C GLY A 101 -0.38 4.13 -7.72
N ILE A 102 -0.80 5.33 -8.11
CA ILE A 102 0.08 6.42 -8.52
C ILE A 102 -0.29 7.63 -7.70
N ARG A 103 0.70 8.24 -7.05
CA ARG A 103 0.50 9.51 -6.34
C ARG A 103 0.39 10.64 -7.36
N ILE A 104 -0.73 11.37 -7.31
CA ILE A 104 -1.04 12.44 -8.25
C ILE A 104 -0.70 13.81 -7.66
N ASP A 105 -1.15 14.03 -6.43
CA ASP A 105 -1.00 15.25 -5.64
C ASP A 105 -0.61 14.84 -4.20
N ASP A 106 -0.41 15.80 -3.30
CA ASP A 106 0.00 15.51 -1.92
C ASP A 106 -0.94 14.53 -1.18
N ASN A 107 -2.25 14.54 -1.49
CA ASN A 107 -3.25 13.64 -0.89
C ASN A 107 -4.07 12.80 -1.93
N GLY A 108 -3.62 12.70 -3.18
CA GLY A 108 -4.39 12.06 -4.26
C GLY A 108 -3.76 10.76 -4.79
N LEU A 109 -4.55 9.69 -4.93
CA LEU A 109 -4.13 8.41 -5.53
C LEU A 109 -4.90 8.09 -6.81
N ALA A 110 -4.22 7.93 -7.95
CA ALA A 110 -4.80 7.36 -9.15
C ALA A 110 -4.60 5.85 -9.17
N ARG A 111 -5.67 5.11 -9.47
CA ARG A 111 -5.64 3.64 -9.57
C ARG A 111 -5.99 3.17 -10.97
N LEU A 112 -5.18 2.24 -11.50
CA LEU A 112 -5.38 1.67 -12.84
C LEU A 112 -6.72 0.92 -12.98
N ARG A 113 -7.11 0.17 -11.94
CA ARG A 113 -8.35 -0.62 -11.91
C ARG A 113 -9.19 -0.20 -10.71
N SER A 114 -10.36 0.38 -10.95
CA SER A 114 -11.21 0.93 -9.89
C SER A 114 -12.42 0.05 -9.55
N ARG A 115 -12.57 -1.13 -10.16
CA ARG A 115 -13.90 -1.76 -10.22
C ARG A 115 -14.34 -2.36 -8.88
N GLN A 116 -13.46 -2.52 -7.89
CA GLN A 116 -13.86 -2.89 -6.53
C GLN A 116 -13.01 -2.13 -5.50
N ALA A 117 -13.69 -1.69 -4.43
CA ALA A 117 -13.05 -1.42 -3.14
C ALA A 117 -12.54 -2.76 -2.59
N SER A 118 -11.40 -3.21 -3.10
CA SER A 118 -10.65 -4.35 -2.57
C SER A 118 -10.00 -3.93 -1.26
N TYR A 119 -9.79 -4.85 -0.31
CA TYR A 119 -8.95 -4.61 0.88
C TYR A 119 -7.58 -4.02 0.51
N ALA A 120 -7.02 -4.42 -0.63
CA ALA A 120 -5.77 -3.86 -1.16
C ALA A 120 -5.89 -2.37 -1.48
N ALA A 121 -7.04 -1.93 -2.00
CA ALA A 121 -7.32 -0.52 -2.27
C ALA A 121 -7.26 0.34 -1.01
N THR A 122 -7.95 -0.12 0.04
CA THR A 122 -8.00 0.58 1.33
C THR A 122 -6.61 0.61 1.96
N ASN A 123 -5.89 -0.51 1.93
CA ASN A 123 -4.54 -0.58 2.49
C ASN A 123 -3.56 0.36 1.76
N TRP A 124 -3.67 0.49 0.44
CA TRP A 124 -2.82 1.40 -0.33
C TRP A 124 -3.17 2.87 -0.14
N GLN A 125 -4.46 3.21 0.02
CA GLN A 125 -4.85 4.56 0.40
C GLN A 125 -4.26 4.93 1.76
N THR A 126 -4.29 4.01 2.73
CA THR A 126 -3.65 4.20 4.04
C THR A 126 -2.14 4.35 3.90
N ALA A 127 -1.47 3.44 3.19
CA ALA A 127 -0.02 3.46 3.00
C ALA A 127 0.50 4.69 2.23
N SER A 128 -0.34 5.26 1.36
CA SER A 128 -0.01 6.47 0.58
C SER A 128 -0.49 7.76 1.26
N ALA A 129 -1.13 7.68 2.43
CA ALA A 129 -1.80 8.81 3.07
C ALA A 129 -2.80 9.56 2.15
N ALA A 130 -3.42 8.86 1.20
CA ALA A 130 -4.29 9.48 0.21
C ALA A 130 -5.73 9.62 0.73
N ASP A 131 -6.29 10.82 0.65
CA ASP A 131 -7.66 11.12 1.05
C ASP A 131 -8.69 10.68 0.02
N SER A 132 -8.31 10.71 -1.26
CA SER A 132 -9.19 10.36 -2.37
C SER A 132 -8.50 9.45 -3.39
N SER A 133 -9.31 8.60 -4.02
CA SER A 133 -8.85 7.67 -5.06
C SER A 133 -9.67 7.86 -6.33
N ILE A 134 -9.02 8.26 -7.42
CA ILE A 134 -9.65 8.39 -8.73
C ILE A 134 -9.20 7.28 -9.68
N LYS A 135 -10.02 6.98 -10.70
CA LYS A 135 -9.58 6.08 -11.77
C LYS A 135 -8.48 6.77 -12.56
N LEU A 136 -7.40 6.05 -12.88
CA LEU A 136 -6.32 6.60 -13.70
C LEU A 136 -6.83 7.09 -15.06
N SER A 137 -7.86 6.44 -15.63
CA SER A 137 -8.49 6.88 -16.88
C SER A 137 -9.19 8.24 -16.81
N HIS A 138 -9.53 8.73 -15.61
CA HIS A 138 -10.16 10.04 -15.43
C HIS A 138 -9.16 11.11 -14.97
N TYR A 139 -7.91 10.72 -14.73
CA TYR A 139 -6.87 11.66 -14.34
C TYR A 139 -6.38 12.44 -15.57
N ARG A 140 -6.43 13.77 -15.54
CA ARG A 140 -6.05 14.63 -16.68
C ARG A 140 -4.59 14.46 -17.09
N GLY A 141 -3.70 14.10 -16.15
CA GLY A 141 -2.28 13.84 -16.44
C GLY A 141 -2.00 12.47 -17.04
N ALA A 142 -3.00 11.60 -17.18
CA ALA A 142 -2.88 10.29 -17.80
C ALA A 142 -3.47 10.28 -19.22
N ARG A 143 -2.68 9.79 -20.17
CA ARG A 143 -3.11 9.52 -21.54
C ARG A 143 -3.42 8.04 -21.66
N CYS A 144 -4.69 7.70 -21.55
CA CYS A 144 -5.17 6.32 -21.66
C CYS A 144 -5.67 6.03 -23.08
N GLY A 145 -5.23 4.90 -23.63
CA GLY A 145 -5.70 4.32 -24.87
C GLY A 145 -6.22 2.90 -24.67
N ARG A 146 -6.41 2.17 -25.77
CA ARG A 146 -6.95 0.80 -25.76
C ARG A 146 -6.07 -0.20 -25.00
N PHE A 147 -4.76 -0.07 -25.11
CA PHE A 147 -3.80 -1.07 -24.60
C PHE A 147 -3.15 -0.69 -23.26
N GLY A 148 -3.37 0.54 -22.78
CA GLY A 148 -2.75 1.02 -21.55
C GLY A 148 -2.88 2.51 -21.36
N CYS A 149 -2.30 3.00 -20.26
CA CYS A 149 -2.22 4.40 -19.88
C CYS A 149 -0.76 4.82 -19.72
N ILE A 150 -0.43 6.00 -20.25
CA ILE A 150 0.86 6.66 -20.01
C ILE A 150 0.62 7.84 -19.09
N VAL A 151 1.41 7.96 -18.03
CA VAL A 151 1.28 9.03 -17.03
C VAL A 151 2.65 9.47 -16.56
N ARG A 152 2.80 10.77 -16.31
CA ARG A 152 4.00 11.32 -15.69
C ARG A 152 3.79 11.33 -14.17
N VAL A 153 4.72 10.72 -13.44
CA VAL A 153 4.68 10.58 -11.98
C VAL A 153 5.83 11.36 -11.36
N GLY A 154 5.57 12.05 -10.25
CA GLY A 154 6.55 12.90 -9.57
C GLY A 154 6.68 14.31 -10.19
N THR A 155 7.50 15.14 -9.55
CA THR A 155 7.72 16.54 -9.93
C THR A 155 9.19 16.84 -10.18
N GLY A 156 9.47 17.84 -11.02
CA GLY A 156 10.84 18.29 -11.33
C GLY A 156 11.72 17.23 -12.00
N ALA A 157 13.01 17.19 -11.61
CA ALA A 157 14.02 16.28 -12.16
C ALA A 157 13.80 14.80 -11.77
N GLY A 158 13.05 14.55 -10.69
CA GLY A 158 12.70 13.20 -10.24
C GLY A 158 11.53 12.57 -11.01
N ALA A 159 10.81 13.35 -11.83
CA ALA A 159 9.63 12.86 -12.53
C ALA A 159 9.98 11.77 -13.56
N ALA A 160 9.12 10.75 -13.65
CA ALA A 160 9.27 9.62 -14.57
C ALA A 160 8.01 9.43 -15.41
N LEU A 161 8.18 9.08 -16.69
CA LEU A 161 7.09 8.67 -17.56
C LEU A 161 6.82 7.16 -17.39
N VAL A 162 5.63 6.82 -16.94
CA VAL A 162 5.23 5.45 -16.60
C VAL A 162 4.17 4.96 -17.58
N LEU A 163 4.40 3.82 -18.22
CA LEU A 163 3.43 3.10 -19.04
C LEU A 163 2.83 1.94 -18.25
N LEU A 164 1.49 1.90 -18.20
CA LEU A 164 0.73 0.85 -17.56
C LEU A 164 -0.15 0.14 -18.57
N THR A 165 0.04 -1.16 -18.77
CA THR A 165 -0.80 -1.93 -19.72
C THR A 165 -2.04 -2.49 -19.02
N THR A 166 -3.22 -2.37 -19.63
CA THR A 166 -4.50 -2.75 -19.01
C THR A 166 -5.14 -4.03 -19.57
N GLY A 167 -4.52 -4.68 -20.56
CA GLY A 167 -5.06 -5.86 -21.26
C GLY A 167 -4.43 -7.19 -20.84
N ASP A 168 -5.07 -8.30 -21.23
CA ASP A 168 -4.51 -9.67 -21.15
C ASP A 168 -3.58 -10.00 -22.33
N GLU A 169 -3.52 -9.12 -23.33
CA GLU A 169 -2.66 -9.26 -24.51
C GLU A 169 -1.77 -8.04 -24.69
N LEU A 170 -0.55 -8.29 -25.20
CA LEU A 170 0.39 -7.23 -25.55
C LEU A 170 0.03 -6.64 -26.92
N PRO A 171 0.17 -5.32 -27.12
CA PRO A 171 0.01 -4.72 -28.43
C PRO A 171 1.11 -5.21 -29.38
N SER A 172 0.91 -4.96 -30.68
CA SER A 172 1.88 -5.34 -31.72
C SER A 172 3.27 -4.78 -31.42
N ARG A 173 4.32 -5.46 -31.91
CA ARG A 173 5.72 -5.10 -31.66
C ARG A 173 6.04 -3.65 -31.99
N GLN A 174 5.44 -3.10 -33.05
CA GLN A 174 5.65 -1.71 -33.46
C GLN A 174 5.10 -0.72 -32.42
N VAL A 175 3.86 -0.93 -31.99
CA VAL A 175 3.20 -0.06 -31.01
C VAL A 175 3.86 -0.16 -29.64
N LEU A 176 4.13 -1.39 -29.17
CA LEU A 176 4.77 -1.59 -27.87
C LEU A 176 6.22 -1.14 -27.88
N GLY A 177 6.97 -1.42 -28.94
CA GLY A 177 8.40 -1.10 -29.04
C GLY A 177 8.65 0.41 -28.98
N ALA A 178 7.89 1.19 -29.74
CA ALA A 178 7.97 2.64 -29.70
C ALA A 178 7.65 3.20 -28.31
N ALA A 179 6.51 2.78 -27.73
CA ALA A 179 6.10 3.23 -26.40
C ALA A 179 7.09 2.80 -25.31
N CYS A 180 7.68 1.60 -25.41
CA CYS A 180 8.59 1.06 -24.41
C CYS A 180 9.92 1.84 -24.36
N HIS A 181 10.45 2.30 -25.49
CA HIS A 181 11.69 3.09 -25.52
C HIS A 181 11.50 4.57 -25.12
N GLU A 182 10.28 5.10 -25.26
CA GLU A 182 9.97 6.48 -24.91
C GLU A 182 9.74 6.69 -23.41
N VAL A 183 9.46 5.62 -22.66
CA VAL A 183 9.07 5.71 -21.25
C VAL A 183 10.22 5.31 -20.31
N ASP A 184 10.16 5.84 -19.08
CA ASP A 184 11.15 5.54 -18.06
C ASP A 184 10.86 4.21 -17.37
N ILE A 185 9.57 3.94 -17.09
CA ILE A 185 9.12 2.76 -16.38
C ILE A 185 7.96 2.12 -17.13
N VAL A 186 8.01 0.80 -17.32
CA VAL A 186 6.87 0.02 -17.83
C VAL A 186 6.40 -0.93 -16.75
N VAL A 187 5.09 -0.92 -16.49
CA VAL A 187 4.41 -1.82 -15.57
C VAL A 187 3.38 -2.66 -16.31
N THR A 188 3.53 -3.98 -16.25
CA THR A 188 2.60 -4.92 -16.84
C THR A 188 2.50 -6.22 -16.06
N LYS A 189 1.31 -6.83 -16.06
CA LYS A 189 1.06 -8.17 -15.53
C LYS A 189 1.53 -9.31 -16.46
N LEU A 190 1.94 -8.98 -17.69
CA LEU A 190 2.40 -9.93 -18.70
C LEU A 190 3.92 -10.01 -18.68
N ALA A 191 4.50 -11.09 -19.21
CA ALA A 191 5.95 -11.17 -19.40
C ALA A 191 6.33 -10.32 -20.63
N LEU A 192 7.25 -9.37 -20.45
CA LEU A 192 7.68 -8.53 -21.57
C LEU A 192 8.72 -9.27 -22.42
N PRO A 193 8.64 -9.15 -23.75
CA PRO A 193 9.70 -9.65 -24.62
C PRO A 193 11.04 -8.95 -24.33
N PRO A 194 12.17 -9.61 -24.60
CA PRO A 194 13.50 -9.07 -24.28
C PRO A 194 13.85 -7.77 -25.02
N TRP A 195 13.19 -7.50 -26.15
CA TRP A 195 13.38 -6.29 -26.95
C TRP A 195 12.67 -5.04 -26.39
N CYS A 196 11.73 -5.19 -25.45
CA CYS A 196 11.11 -4.04 -24.78
C CYS A 196 11.98 -3.66 -23.57
N GLN A 197 12.76 -2.59 -23.74
CA GLN A 197 13.63 -2.03 -22.70
C GLN A 197 13.31 -0.55 -22.44
N PRO A 198 12.66 -0.24 -21.31
CA PRO A 198 12.46 1.13 -20.87
C PRO A 198 13.74 1.74 -20.32
N ARG A 199 13.77 3.07 -20.16
CA ARG A 199 15.00 3.81 -19.83
C ARG A 199 15.52 3.54 -18.41
N ARG A 200 14.64 3.26 -17.45
CA ARG A 200 15.01 3.06 -16.04
C ARG A 200 14.64 1.67 -15.53
N MET A 201 13.36 1.29 -15.63
CA MET A 201 12.90 0.07 -14.94
C MET A 201 11.82 -0.68 -15.70
N ARG A 202 12.00 -2.00 -15.80
CA ARG A 202 11.03 -2.94 -16.37
C ARG A 202 10.37 -3.75 -15.26
N ILE A 203 9.08 -3.53 -15.04
CA ILE A 203 8.26 -4.23 -14.06
C ILE A 203 7.25 -5.08 -14.82
N ASP A 204 7.63 -6.33 -15.09
CA ASP A 204 6.81 -7.31 -15.81
C ASP A 204 6.43 -8.48 -14.90
N ARG A 205 5.72 -9.48 -15.44
CA ARG A 205 5.35 -10.67 -14.66
C ARG A 205 6.53 -11.38 -14.02
N ARG A 206 7.68 -11.44 -14.69
CA ARG A 206 8.86 -12.16 -14.17
C ARG A 206 9.43 -11.41 -12.98
N THR A 207 9.56 -10.09 -13.08
CA THR A 207 9.96 -9.24 -11.96
C THR A 207 8.98 -9.40 -10.79
N LEU A 208 7.67 -9.29 -11.05
CA LEU A 208 6.64 -9.34 -10.00
C LEU A 208 6.53 -10.70 -9.29
N VAL A 209 6.78 -11.81 -9.98
CA VAL A 209 6.86 -13.13 -9.33
C VAL A 209 8.00 -13.17 -8.30
N GLN A 210 9.12 -12.51 -8.58
CA GLN A 210 10.29 -12.47 -7.70
C GLN A 210 10.17 -11.46 -6.57
N THR A 211 9.61 -10.28 -6.85
CA THR A 211 9.53 -9.16 -5.90
C THR A 211 8.22 -9.12 -5.13
N GLN A 212 7.18 -9.80 -5.62
CA GLN A 212 5.79 -9.62 -5.20
C GLN A 212 5.37 -8.15 -5.41
N ALA A 213 4.76 -7.50 -4.41
CA ALA A 213 4.40 -6.09 -4.52
C ALA A 213 5.62 -5.18 -4.36
N ILE A 214 5.59 -4.02 -5.04
CA ILE A 214 6.70 -3.07 -5.09
C ILE A 214 6.18 -1.67 -4.73
N ALA A 215 6.92 -0.97 -3.87
CA ALA A 215 6.77 0.46 -3.61
C ALA A 215 8.00 1.22 -4.12
N ILE A 216 7.80 2.33 -4.84
CA ILE A 216 8.87 3.10 -5.47
C ILE A 216 8.78 4.56 -5.06
N TRP A 217 9.91 5.12 -4.62
CA TRP A 217 10.14 6.53 -4.40
C TRP A 217 11.06 7.04 -5.51
N LEU A 218 10.53 7.88 -6.40
CA LEU A 218 11.24 8.37 -7.57
C LEU A 218 12.33 9.37 -7.19
N THR A 219 12.04 10.29 -6.27
CA THR A 219 12.97 11.34 -5.83
C THR A 219 14.17 10.77 -5.07
N ALA A 220 13.93 9.78 -4.21
CA ALA A 220 14.96 9.10 -3.43
C ALA A 220 15.61 7.93 -4.18
N ALA A 221 15.16 7.61 -5.40
CA ALA A 221 15.55 6.44 -6.18
C ALA A 221 15.54 5.13 -5.35
N ARG A 222 14.56 4.99 -4.47
CA ARG A 222 14.43 3.86 -3.54
C ARG A 222 13.29 2.97 -3.99
N THR A 223 13.51 1.65 -3.89
CA THR A 223 12.48 0.65 -4.12
C THR A 223 12.41 -0.30 -2.93
N GLU A 224 11.21 -0.56 -2.44
CA GLU A 224 10.96 -1.61 -1.47
C GLU A 224 10.08 -2.69 -2.08
N THR A 225 10.37 -3.94 -1.71
CA THR A 225 9.63 -5.10 -2.21
C THR A 225 9.17 -5.94 -1.04
N VAL A 226 8.00 -6.55 -1.19
CA VAL A 226 7.44 -7.44 -0.18
C VAL A 226 8.32 -8.67 -0.01
N ALA A 227 8.92 -9.19 -1.09
CA ALA A 227 9.86 -10.31 -1.01
C ALA A 227 11.09 -10.00 -0.14
N ALA A 228 11.63 -8.77 -0.18
CA ALA A 228 12.75 -8.38 0.66
C ALA A 228 12.36 -8.25 2.14
N GLN A 229 11.13 -7.83 2.44
CA GLN A 229 10.66 -7.69 3.82
C GLN A 229 10.28 -9.04 4.46
N LEU A 230 9.67 -9.95 3.69
CA LEU A 230 9.35 -11.30 4.15
C LEU A 230 10.60 -12.17 4.32
N GLY A 231 11.67 -11.91 3.56
CA GLY A 231 12.85 -12.78 3.58
C GLY A 231 12.54 -14.20 3.05
N ASP A 232 13.44 -15.14 3.33
CA ASP A 232 13.31 -16.53 2.87
C ASP A 232 12.68 -17.40 3.95
N HIS A 233 11.36 -17.51 3.89
CA HIS A 233 10.59 -18.37 4.80
C HIS A 233 10.13 -19.68 4.13
N PRO A 234 10.17 -20.83 4.84
CA PRO A 234 9.81 -22.15 4.30
C PRO A 234 8.37 -22.30 3.79
N TRP A 235 7.44 -21.49 4.30
CA TRP A 235 6.02 -21.52 3.94
C TRP A 235 5.67 -20.60 2.76
N LEU A 236 6.65 -19.89 2.19
CA LEU A 236 6.42 -19.12 0.98
C LEU A 236 6.32 -20.07 -0.22
N PRO A 237 5.39 -19.83 -1.17
CA PRO A 237 5.31 -20.64 -2.38
C PRO A 237 6.64 -20.60 -3.11
N VAL A 238 7.16 -21.79 -3.46
CA VAL A 238 8.44 -21.96 -4.16
C VAL A 238 8.43 -21.09 -5.42
N ARG A 239 9.40 -20.18 -5.53
CA ARG A 239 9.59 -19.30 -6.68
C ARG A 239 9.82 -20.18 -7.93
N ARG A 240 8.79 -20.35 -8.77
CA ARG A 240 8.86 -21.10 -10.05
C ARG A 240 8.82 -20.14 -11.23
#